data_AF-A0A8H7XQP8-F1
#
_entry.id   AF-A0A8H7XQP8-F1
#
_cell.length_a   1.000
_cell.length_b   1.000
_cell.length_c   1.000
_cell.angle_alpha   90.00
_cell.angle_beta   90.00
_cell.angle_gamma   90.00
#
_symmetry.space_group_name_H-M   'P 1'
#
loop_
_entity.id
_entity.type
_entity.pdbx_description
1 polymer ?
#
loop_
_entity_poly.entity_id
_entity_poly.type
_entity_poly.pdbx_seq_one_letter_code
_entity_poly.pdbx_strand_id
1 'polypeptide(L)'
;MPLLPRSPRKRPFQSAFESELIDEKPQIWSTTHPKRVKSKGKELREVTRSKSSSVDCLPNEILLRIFQESINASGSSISIPIDMTSCNSAPVTLLYVCNRWRHLVLGSPLLWTKIHTPELIFDNDISLGPYQKVLAQLLGYSQTLPIFVKHNSPGYHYWNTIKNHVKLTPGCTFTSRHLRGLANDHSLNMLLALTNAGHRWKTFEITFDNALLQSFSSLCSHQDPCLGANLESLKICFSDSPRTSMDFDDLWCWIKRLPVLKNLYITDSRQFLANTNPKSLPLGFITGEIQFQKPSIKFLDALQIISQCKSATKVLICGRSLCSDASDSPTYHSGPTTPLCFHRITALILKGIQYPIHILDHFTFPSLVRLEIFLCFAVIGEDLRNDSLSIFKRFLDRSQPQLAEFIVRDDYMTEEIALPFLMLPRLRHVSTVDFDSVRPISAGLLASLHHGEDLDATWNERLRDIDLMIWKSRSEDAGYHFGWKSMRNNETLQLSIRGGRIQR
;
A
#
# COMPACT_ATOMS: atom_id res chain seq x y z
N MET A 1 59.88 28.98 -0.73
CA MET A 1 58.64 29.00 -1.54
C MET A 1 58.39 27.61 -2.09
N PRO A 2 57.41 26.84 -1.55
CA PRO A 2 57.03 25.56 -2.13
C PRO A 2 55.82 25.70 -3.07
N LEU A 3 55.88 24.98 -4.18
CA LEU A 3 54.89 24.96 -5.26
C LEU A 3 53.60 24.25 -4.82
N LEU A 4 52.46 24.91 -5.01
CA LEU A 4 51.12 24.34 -4.82
C LEU A 4 50.79 23.28 -5.88
N PRO A 5 50.10 22.18 -5.53
CA PRO A 5 49.66 21.18 -6.49
C PRO A 5 48.47 21.69 -7.31
N ARG A 6 48.55 21.52 -8.63
CA ARG A 6 47.51 21.90 -9.60
C ARG A 6 46.28 21.00 -9.46
N SER A 7 45.12 21.64 -9.31
CA SER A 7 43.80 21.00 -9.35
C SER A 7 43.52 20.32 -10.71
N PRO A 8 42.91 19.13 -10.74
CA PRO A 8 42.54 18.46 -11.99
C PRO A 8 41.34 19.16 -12.62
N ARG A 9 41.52 19.64 -13.85
CA ARG A 9 40.45 20.17 -14.71
C ARG A 9 39.41 19.09 -14.97
N LYS A 10 38.21 19.25 -14.41
CA LYS A 10 36.99 18.52 -14.82
C LYS A 10 36.67 18.90 -16.27
N ARG A 11 36.73 17.93 -17.19
CA ARG A 11 36.13 18.06 -18.53
C ARG A 11 34.62 17.78 -18.43
N PRO A 12 33.76 18.48 -19.19
CA PRO A 12 32.34 18.15 -19.25
C PRO A 12 32.15 16.82 -19.99
N PHE A 13 31.51 15.87 -19.31
CA PHE A 13 31.24 14.50 -19.77
C PHE A 13 30.07 14.40 -20.77
N GLN A 14 29.51 15.53 -21.23
CA GLN A 14 28.26 15.54 -22.01
C GLN A 14 28.46 15.40 -23.53
N SER A 15 29.55 15.87 -24.14
CA SER A 15 29.61 15.92 -25.62
C SER A 15 30.18 14.67 -26.30
N ALA A 16 30.77 13.73 -25.57
CA ALA A 16 31.32 12.49 -26.14
C ALA A 16 30.31 11.32 -26.09
N PHE A 17 29.23 11.46 -25.34
CA PHE A 17 28.20 10.42 -25.18
C PHE A 17 27.03 10.60 -26.16
N GLU A 18 26.84 11.80 -26.72
CA GLU A 18 25.75 12.10 -27.66
C GLU A 18 26.05 11.64 -29.10
N SER A 19 27.31 11.54 -29.52
CA SER A 19 27.65 11.15 -30.90
C SER A 19 27.63 9.64 -31.17
N GLU A 20 27.72 8.80 -30.14
CA GLU A 20 27.58 7.33 -30.28
C GLU A 20 26.13 6.85 -30.14
N LEU A 21 25.21 7.66 -29.61
CA LEU A 21 23.83 7.23 -29.33
C LEU A 21 22.79 7.54 -30.42
N ILE A 22 23.11 8.41 -31.38
CA ILE A 22 22.13 8.86 -32.39
C ILE A 22 22.21 8.05 -33.69
N ASP A 23 23.35 7.42 -34.01
CA ASP A 23 23.51 6.60 -35.23
C ASP A 23 23.69 5.09 -34.99
N GLU A 24 23.95 4.65 -33.75
CA GLU A 24 23.84 3.23 -33.42
C GLU A 24 22.41 2.89 -33.01
N LYS A 25 21.67 2.21 -33.90
CA LYS A 25 20.53 1.40 -33.45
C LYS A 25 21.06 0.54 -32.29
N PRO A 26 20.58 0.69 -31.05
CA PRO A 26 21.09 -0.12 -29.97
C PRO A 26 20.85 -1.59 -30.34
N GLN A 27 21.93 -2.35 -30.59
CA GLN A 27 21.86 -3.76 -30.98
C GLN A 27 21.09 -4.63 -29.98
N ILE A 28 20.88 -4.12 -28.77
CA ILE A 28 20.02 -4.70 -27.72
C ILE A 28 18.53 -4.78 -28.17
N TRP A 29 18.12 -3.99 -29.18
CA TRP A 29 16.73 -3.88 -29.66
C TRP A 29 16.51 -4.52 -31.04
N SER A 30 17.52 -5.17 -31.61
CA SER A 30 17.37 -5.96 -32.84
C SER A 30 17.09 -7.42 -32.47
N THR A 31 15.85 -7.73 -32.16
CA THR A 31 15.40 -9.13 -32.23
C THR A 31 15.49 -9.60 -33.68
N THR A 32 16.03 -10.80 -33.86
CA THR A 32 16.02 -11.58 -35.07
C THR A 32 14.64 -11.54 -35.72
N HIS A 33 14.49 -10.75 -36.78
CA HIS A 33 13.31 -10.84 -37.63
C HIS A 33 13.19 -12.29 -38.14
N PRO A 34 12.01 -12.93 -38.04
CA PRO A 34 11.79 -14.21 -38.70
C PRO A 34 12.09 -14.03 -40.19
N LYS A 35 12.95 -14.90 -40.75
CA LYS A 35 13.41 -14.86 -42.14
C LYS A 35 12.21 -14.68 -43.06
N ARG A 36 12.03 -13.46 -43.54
CA ARG A 36 10.98 -13.08 -44.49
C ARG A 36 11.24 -13.84 -45.80
N VAL A 37 10.39 -14.83 -46.08
CA VAL A 37 10.36 -15.55 -47.35
C VAL A 37 10.26 -14.51 -48.46
N LYS A 38 11.29 -14.41 -49.30
CA LYS A 38 11.32 -13.52 -50.47
C LYS A 38 10.39 -14.09 -51.55
N SER A 39 9.09 -13.85 -51.46
CA SER A 39 8.19 -13.99 -52.60
C SER A 39 8.35 -12.78 -53.53
N LYS A 40 8.70 -13.06 -54.79
CA LYS A 40 8.76 -12.07 -55.88
C LYS A 40 7.34 -11.60 -56.18
N GLY A 41 7.02 -10.37 -55.76
CA GLY A 41 5.84 -9.61 -56.18
C GLY A 41 6.24 -8.15 -56.37
N LYS A 42 6.79 -7.84 -57.53
CA LYS A 42 6.84 -6.46 -58.08
C LYS A 42 5.51 -6.24 -58.80
N GLU A 43 5.01 -5.00 -58.77
CA GLU A 43 3.73 -4.54 -59.35
C GLU A 43 2.48 -4.71 -58.48
N LEU A 44 2.42 -3.91 -57.40
CA LEU A 44 1.27 -3.08 -57.03
C LEU A 44 1.72 -2.20 -55.85
N ARG A 45 2.51 -1.15 -56.14
CA ARG A 45 2.97 -0.17 -55.15
C ARG A 45 2.60 1.22 -55.62
N GLU A 46 1.30 1.48 -55.71
CA GLU A 46 0.82 2.85 -55.82
C GLU A 46 -0.57 2.94 -55.18
N VAL A 47 -0.70 3.93 -54.30
CA VAL A 47 -1.96 4.43 -53.72
C VAL A 47 -2.63 3.58 -52.63
N THR A 48 -1.89 3.29 -51.56
CA THR A 48 -2.45 3.45 -50.21
C THR A 48 -1.62 4.47 -49.45
N ARG A 49 -1.79 5.76 -49.78
CA ARG A 49 -1.44 6.86 -48.86
C ARG A 49 -2.31 6.65 -47.63
N SER A 50 -1.80 5.90 -46.65
CA SER A 50 -2.41 5.74 -45.35
C SER A 50 -2.65 7.13 -44.79
N LYS A 51 -3.92 7.55 -44.70
CA LYS A 51 -4.32 8.77 -44.02
C LYS A 51 -3.61 8.76 -42.67
N SER A 52 -2.72 9.74 -42.46
CA SER A 52 -2.05 9.93 -41.18
C SER A 52 -3.11 9.89 -40.10
N SER A 53 -2.87 9.14 -39.02
CA SER A 53 -3.83 9.07 -37.94
C SER A 53 -4.12 10.48 -37.45
N SER A 54 -5.37 10.79 -37.08
CA SER A 54 -5.72 12.12 -36.55
C SER A 54 -4.89 12.48 -35.32
N VAL A 55 -4.39 11.48 -34.60
CA VAL A 55 -3.51 11.60 -33.44
C VAL A 55 -2.14 12.18 -33.82
N ASP A 56 -1.60 11.85 -35.01
CA ASP A 56 -0.33 12.39 -35.48
C ASP A 56 -0.41 13.87 -35.89
N CYS A 57 -1.59 14.48 -35.91
CA CYS A 57 -1.74 15.92 -36.14
C CYS A 57 -1.76 16.73 -34.83
N LEU A 58 -1.82 16.07 -33.68
CA LEU A 58 -1.84 16.76 -32.38
C LEU A 58 -0.48 17.43 -32.10
N PRO A 59 -0.46 18.60 -31.44
CA PRO A 59 0.78 19.20 -30.94
C PRO A 59 1.54 18.27 -29.98
N ASN A 60 2.86 18.44 -29.90
CA ASN A 60 3.73 17.59 -29.08
C ASN A 60 3.34 17.62 -27.60
N GLU A 61 2.91 18.78 -27.12
CA GLU A 61 2.49 19.04 -25.74
C GLU A 61 1.23 18.22 -25.39
N ILE A 62 0.29 18.17 -26.32
CA ILE A 62 -0.95 17.40 -26.16
C ILE A 62 -0.64 15.91 -26.18
N LEU A 63 0.22 15.44 -27.10
CA LEU A 63 0.66 14.04 -27.12
C LEU A 63 1.38 13.64 -25.83
N LEU A 64 2.31 14.46 -25.35
CA LEU A 64 3.00 14.19 -24.08
C LEU A 64 2.04 14.15 -22.90
N ARG A 65 1.03 15.02 -22.88
CA ARG A 65 -0.01 15.00 -21.85
C ARG A 65 -0.84 13.72 -21.91
N ILE A 66 -1.23 13.29 -23.11
CA ILE A 66 -1.91 12.01 -23.33
C ILE A 66 -1.04 10.84 -22.84
N PHE A 67 0.26 10.86 -23.15
CA PHE A 67 1.19 9.82 -22.70
C PHE A 67 1.29 9.78 -21.16
N GLN A 68 1.42 10.93 -20.51
CA GLN A 68 1.44 11.04 -19.05
C GLN A 68 0.15 10.48 -18.42
N GLU A 69 -1.01 10.89 -18.95
CA GLU A 69 -2.30 10.40 -18.45
C GLU A 69 -2.49 8.91 -18.73
N SER A 70 -2.01 8.39 -19.85
CA SER A 70 -2.06 6.95 -20.16
C SER A 70 -1.24 6.12 -19.17
N ILE A 71 -0.09 6.63 -18.70
CA ILE A 71 0.73 5.98 -17.67
C ILE A 71 0.08 6.09 -16.29
N ASN A 72 -0.61 7.19 -16.00
CA ASN A 72 -1.26 7.41 -14.70
C ASN A 72 -2.58 6.65 -14.56
N ALA A 73 -3.41 6.63 -15.61
CA ALA A 73 -4.74 6.01 -15.63
C ALA A 73 -4.69 4.51 -15.40
N SER A 74 -3.63 3.84 -15.86
CA SER A 74 -3.49 2.41 -15.65
C SER A 74 -3.29 2.04 -14.17
N GLY A 75 -3.01 3.00 -13.27
CA GLY A 75 -2.68 2.74 -11.86
C GLY A 75 -1.44 1.85 -11.66
N SER A 76 -0.94 1.25 -12.74
CA SER A 76 0.27 0.49 -12.86
C SER A 76 1.42 1.48 -12.96
N SER A 77 2.07 1.69 -11.83
CA SER A 77 3.44 2.17 -11.82
C SER A 77 4.26 1.34 -12.83
N ILE A 78 5.17 1.98 -13.59
CA ILE A 78 5.81 1.47 -14.81
C ILE A 78 6.51 0.13 -14.55
N SER A 79 5.81 -0.98 -14.75
CA SER A 79 6.40 -2.31 -14.70
C SER A 79 7.26 -2.50 -15.94
N ILE A 80 8.59 -2.62 -15.80
CA ILE A 80 9.43 -3.03 -16.93
C ILE A 80 8.91 -4.39 -17.39
N PRO A 81 8.46 -4.51 -18.64
CA PRO A 81 7.85 -5.74 -19.07
C PRO A 81 8.86 -6.88 -19.03
N ILE A 82 8.30 -7.99 -18.60
CA ILE A 82 8.89 -9.26 -18.22
C ILE A 82 9.67 -9.86 -19.41
N ASP A 83 9.21 -9.59 -20.62
CA ASP A 83 9.98 -9.78 -21.85
C ASP A 83 10.06 -8.43 -22.57
N MET A 84 11.22 -8.04 -23.13
CA MET A 84 11.29 -6.91 -24.06
C MET A 84 10.34 -7.10 -25.26
N THR A 85 9.84 -8.32 -25.51
CA THR A 85 8.76 -8.59 -26.47
C THR A 85 7.35 -8.31 -25.92
N SER A 86 7.12 -8.39 -24.60
CA SER A 86 5.84 -8.03 -23.97
C SER A 86 5.74 -6.51 -23.78
N CYS A 87 5.85 -5.75 -24.87
CA CYS A 87 5.77 -4.29 -24.94
C CYS A 87 4.39 -3.74 -24.50
N ASN A 88 3.91 -4.04 -23.29
CA ASN A 88 2.56 -3.74 -22.83
C ASN A 88 2.52 -2.69 -21.71
N SER A 89 3.66 -2.22 -21.21
CA SER A 89 3.71 -1.08 -20.29
C SER A 89 4.16 0.19 -21.00
N ALA A 90 3.38 1.25 -20.84
CA ALA A 90 3.86 2.60 -21.12
C ALA A 90 4.93 2.98 -20.09
N PRO A 91 6.00 3.69 -20.46
CA PRO A 91 6.23 4.34 -21.76
C PRO A 91 6.88 3.46 -22.85
N VAL A 92 7.27 2.22 -22.55
CA VAL A 92 8.03 1.37 -23.50
C VAL A 92 7.20 1.07 -24.76
N THR A 93 5.91 0.77 -24.61
CA THR A 93 4.95 0.61 -25.73
C THR A 93 5.04 1.75 -26.74
N LEU A 94 5.11 2.99 -26.25
CA LEU A 94 5.05 4.22 -27.04
C LEU A 94 6.33 4.40 -27.89
N LEU A 95 7.46 3.80 -27.48
CA LEU A 95 8.70 3.81 -28.27
C LEU A 95 8.56 3.09 -29.61
N TYR A 96 7.60 2.16 -29.73
CA TYR A 96 7.45 1.30 -30.89
C TYR A 96 6.33 1.74 -31.85
N VAL A 97 5.57 2.80 -31.52
CA VAL A 97 4.44 3.24 -32.36
C VAL A 97 4.92 3.91 -33.64
N CYS A 98 5.67 5.01 -33.52
CA CYS A 98 6.29 5.69 -34.66
C CYS A 98 7.51 6.50 -34.19
N ASN A 99 8.35 6.96 -35.14
CA ASN A 99 9.57 7.70 -34.82
C ASN A 99 9.30 8.98 -34.01
N ARG A 100 8.19 9.69 -34.31
CA ARG A 100 7.82 10.90 -33.58
C ARG A 100 7.52 10.59 -32.12
N TRP A 101 6.71 9.56 -31.85
CA TRP A 101 6.37 9.16 -30.49
C TRP A 101 7.61 8.70 -29.73
N ARG A 102 8.48 7.90 -30.38
CA ARG A 102 9.77 7.50 -29.82
C ARG A 102 10.60 8.69 -29.37
N HIS A 103 10.75 9.70 -30.23
CA HIS A 103 11.50 10.91 -29.91
C HIS A 103 10.87 11.68 -28.75
N LEU A 104 9.55 11.88 -28.76
CA LEU A 104 8.83 12.55 -27.68
C LEU A 104 8.98 11.82 -26.34
N VAL A 105 8.87 10.50 -26.35
CA VAL A 105 8.93 9.68 -25.15
C VAL A 105 10.35 9.65 -24.56
N LEU A 106 11.37 9.45 -25.40
CA LEU A 106 12.78 9.52 -24.96
C LEU A 106 13.15 10.93 -24.49
N GLY A 107 12.63 11.97 -25.14
CA GLY A 107 12.87 13.36 -24.80
C GLY A 107 12.09 13.88 -23.59
N SER A 108 11.24 13.06 -22.96
CA SER A 108 10.39 13.48 -21.83
C SER A 108 10.73 12.71 -20.54
N PRO A 109 11.64 13.25 -19.70
CA PRO A 109 12.10 12.60 -18.47
C PRO A 109 10.98 12.23 -17.49
N LEU A 110 9.89 13.00 -17.48
CA LEU A 110 8.73 12.77 -16.61
C LEU A 110 8.11 11.38 -16.81
N LEU A 111 8.16 10.85 -18.02
CA LEU A 111 7.61 9.53 -18.36
C LEU A 111 8.43 8.37 -17.77
N TRP A 112 9.64 8.64 -17.27
CA TRP A 112 10.59 7.65 -16.76
C TRP A 112 10.77 7.72 -15.25
N THR A 113 9.96 8.52 -14.55
CA THR A 113 10.11 8.75 -13.10
C THR A 113 9.58 7.61 -12.24
N LYS A 114 8.67 6.77 -12.75
CA LYS A 114 8.23 5.54 -12.07
C LYS A 114 9.05 4.38 -12.61
N ILE A 115 9.71 3.60 -11.75
CA ILE A 115 10.66 2.56 -12.16
C ILE A 115 10.39 1.30 -11.36
N HIS A 116 10.22 0.19 -12.06
CA HIS A 116 10.04 -1.12 -11.45
C HIS A 116 11.15 -2.02 -11.88
N THR A 117 11.73 -2.77 -10.96
CA THR A 117 12.72 -3.78 -11.36
C THR A 117 12.03 -4.90 -12.14
N PRO A 118 12.62 -5.39 -13.24
CA PRO A 118 12.05 -6.49 -14.01
C PRO A 118 12.06 -7.76 -13.15
N GLU A 119 10.99 -8.54 -13.25
CA GLU A 119 10.95 -9.88 -12.64
C GLU A 119 11.86 -10.82 -13.43
N LEU A 120 12.49 -11.78 -12.74
CA LEU A 120 13.31 -12.78 -13.42
C LEU A 120 12.41 -13.83 -14.07
N ILE A 121 12.44 -13.93 -15.40
CA ILE A 121 11.92 -15.09 -16.13
C ILE A 121 13.05 -16.09 -16.36
N PHE A 122 12.76 -17.36 -16.10
CA PHE A 122 13.56 -18.46 -16.58
C PHE A 122 13.03 -18.88 -17.96
N ASP A 123 13.56 -18.29 -19.02
CA ASP A 123 13.50 -18.88 -20.37
C ASP A 123 14.78 -19.70 -20.60
N ASN A 124 14.83 -20.58 -21.60
CA ASN A 124 15.96 -21.49 -21.81
C ASN A 124 17.30 -20.77 -22.10
N ASP A 125 17.29 -19.47 -22.43
CA ASP A 125 18.46 -18.63 -22.75
C ASP A 125 18.67 -17.47 -21.75
N ILE A 126 18.82 -17.76 -20.46
CA ILE A 126 18.96 -16.73 -19.41
C ILE A 126 20.33 -16.06 -19.48
N SER A 127 20.38 -14.84 -20.03
CA SER A 127 21.45 -13.89 -19.69
C SER A 127 20.92 -12.87 -18.68
N LEU A 128 21.56 -12.76 -17.51
CA LEU A 128 21.21 -11.81 -16.44
C LEU A 128 21.71 -10.37 -16.73
N GLY A 129 22.74 -10.23 -17.57
CA GLY A 129 23.38 -8.96 -17.88
C GLY A 129 22.55 -7.85 -18.57
N PRO A 130 21.56 -8.14 -19.44
CA PRO A 130 20.85 -7.07 -20.16
C PRO A 130 19.95 -6.24 -19.24
N TYR A 131 19.35 -6.84 -18.20
CA TYR A 131 18.39 -6.13 -17.34
C TYR A 131 19.01 -4.96 -16.58
N GLN A 132 20.25 -5.13 -16.10
CA GLN A 132 20.93 -4.09 -15.34
C GLN A 132 21.24 -2.88 -16.23
N LYS A 133 21.69 -3.13 -17.46
CA LYS A 133 21.97 -2.10 -18.46
C LYS A 133 20.70 -1.35 -18.87
N VAL A 134 19.61 -2.09 -19.10
CA VAL A 134 18.30 -1.50 -19.40
C VAL A 134 17.84 -0.62 -18.24
N LEU A 135 17.90 -1.12 -17.00
CA LEU A 135 17.51 -0.34 -15.82
C LEU A 135 18.36 0.93 -15.68
N ALA A 136 19.67 0.85 -15.88
CA ALA A 136 20.56 2.01 -15.88
C ALA A 136 20.18 3.02 -16.98
N GLN A 137 19.81 2.56 -18.17
CA GLN A 137 19.36 3.41 -19.27
C GLN A 137 18.04 4.13 -18.93
N LEU A 138 17.08 3.43 -18.32
CA LEU A 138 15.81 4.01 -17.85
C LEU A 138 16.03 5.06 -16.76
N LEU A 139 16.95 4.79 -15.83
CA LEU A 139 17.39 5.76 -14.82
C LEU A 139 18.07 6.98 -15.45
N GLY A 140 18.76 6.80 -16.58
CA GLY A 140 19.32 7.88 -17.38
C GLY A 140 18.25 8.75 -18.04
N TYR A 141 17.19 8.16 -18.60
CA TYR A 141 16.10 8.91 -19.23
C TYR A 141 15.32 9.79 -18.25
N SER A 142 15.22 9.38 -16.99
CA SER A 142 14.60 10.23 -15.94
C SER A 142 15.49 11.39 -15.47
N GLN A 143 16.73 11.48 -15.96
CA GLN A 143 17.68 12.57 -15.72
C GLN A 143 17.92 12.84 -14.21
N THR A 144 17.59 14.04 -13.72
CA THR A 144 17.75 14.44 -12.31
C THR A 144 16.43 14.43 -11.55
N LEU A 145 15.33 14.02 -12.20
CA LEU A 145 14.01 14.05 -11.58
C LEU A 145 13.91 13.07 -10.41
N PRO A 146 13.08 13.38 -9.40
CA PRO A 146 12.75 12.42 -8.34
C PRO A 146 12.09 11.17 -8.92
N ILE A 147 12.47 10.00 -8.39
CA ILE A 147 11.99 8.71 -8.88
C ILE A 147 11.16 7.94 -7.84
N PHE A 148 10.22 7.18 -8.36
CA PHE A 148 9.30 6.31 -7.65
C PHE A 148 9.69 4.88 -7.97
N VAL A 149 10.34 4.20 -7.02
CA VAL A 149 10.95 2.91 -7.28
C VAL A 149 10.12 1.80 -6.65
N LYS A 150 9.89 0.71 -7.40
CA LYS A 150 9.37 -0.55 -6.89
C LYS A 150 10.35 -1.69 -7.19
N HIS A 151 10.79 -2.38 -6.15
CA HIS A 151 11.65 -3.55 -6.26
C HIS A 151 10.96 -4.78 -5.64
N ASN A 152 10.72 -5.79 -6.47
CA ASN A 152 10.12 -7.04 -6.02
C ASN A 152 11.20 -8.11 -5.87
N SER A 153 11.14 -8.93 -4.81
CA SER A 153 11.89 -10.17 -4.78
C SER A 153 11.35 -11.12 -5.88
N PRO A 154 12.21 -11.66 -6.76
CA PRO A 154 11.85 -12.54 -7.86
C PRO A 154 11.29 -13.89 -7.38
N GLY A 155 11.56 -14.29 -6.12
CA GLY A 155 11.01 -15.51 -5.55
C GLY A 155 9.48 -15.52 -5.46
N TYR A 156 8.84 -14.34 -5.42
CA TYR A 156 7.40 -14.22 -5.17
C TYR A 156 6.52 -14.58 -6.38
N HIS A 157 6.92 -14.16 -7.59
CA HIS A 157 6.06 -14.28 -8.76
C HIS A 157 6.14 -15.63 -9.45
N TYR A 158 7.29 -16.32 -9.38
CA TYR A 158 7.42 -17.69 -9.89
C TYR A 158 6.37 -18.62 -9.27
N TRP A 159 6.09 -18.49 -7.96
CA TRP A 159 5.08 -19.30 -7.28
C TRP A 159 3.67 -19.08 -7.84
N ASN A 160 3.35 -17.89 -8.33
CA ASN A 160 2.02 -17.56 -8.89
C ASN A 160 1.92 -17.94 -10.37
N THR A 161 2.95 -17.64 -11.17
CA THR A 161 2.92 -17.94 -12.62
C THR A 161 2.88 -19.44 -12.86
N ILE A 162 3.62 -20.23 -12.07
CA ILE A 162 3.53 -21.68 -12.21
C ILE A 162 2.15 -22.18 -11.80
N LYS A 163 1.57 -21.72 -10.69
CA LYS A 163 0.20 -22.13 -10.29
C LYS A 163 -0.86 -21.88 -11.38
N ASN A 164 -0.70 -20.81 -12.17
CA ASN A 164 -1.69 -20.42 -13.17
C ASN A 164 -1.51 -21.09 -14.53
N HIS A 165 -0.29 -21.55 -14.88
CA HIS A 165 -0.02 -22.14 -16.20
C HIS A 165 0.43 -23.61 -16.16
N VAL A 166 0.81 -24.12 -14.99
CA VAL A 166 1.21 -25.50 -14.81
C VAL A 166 0.48 -26.03 -13.57
N LYS A 167 -0.31 -27.08 -13.72
CA LYS A 167 -0.73 -27.90 -12.58
C LYS A 167 0.54 -28.48 -11.94
N LEU A 168 1.19 -27.73 -11.06
CA LEU A 168 2.25 -28.27 -10.23
C LEU A 168 1.62 -29.37 -9.40
N THR A 169 2.10 -30.58 -9.61
CA THR A 169 1.98 -31.63 -8.62
C THR A 169 2.39 -31.06 -7.25
N PRO A 170 1.51 -31.11 -6.24
CA PRO A 170 1.84 -30.66 -4.89
C PRO A 170 3.07 -31.42 -4.41
N GLY A 171 4.21 -30.74 -4.26
CA GLY A 171 5.47 -31.37 -3.86
C GLY A 171 6.74 -30.80 -4.50
N CYS A 172 6.64 -30.07 -5.61
CA CYS A 172 7.81 -29.38 -6.19
C CYS A 172 8.14 -28.10 -5.39
N THR A 173 8.64 -28.28 -4.17
CA THR A 173 9.53 -27.29 -3.60
C THR A 173 10.75 -27.21 -4.52
N PHE A 174 11.20 -25.99 -4.83
CA PHE A 174 12.41 -25.80 -5.62
C PHE A 174 13.60 -26.54 -4.99
N THR A 175 13.94 -27.71 -5.54
CA THR A 175 15.14 -28.46 -5.14
C THR A 175 16.39 -27.88 -5.79
N SER A 176 16.27 -27.11 -6.87
CA SER A 176 17.43 -26.49 -7.51
C SER A 176 17.87 -25.23 -6.75
N ARG A 177 18.80 -25.43 -5.80
CA ARG A 177 19.59 -24.39 -5.15
C ARG A 177 20.16 -23.37 -6.15
N HIS A 178 20.44 -23.82 -7.38
CA HIS A 178 20.97 -23.00 -8.46
C HIS A 178 20.00 -21.90 -8.93
N LEU A 179 18.73 -22.22 -9.20
CA LEU A 179 17.75 -21.21 -9.66
C LEU A 179 17.50 -20.14 -8.59
N ARG A 180 17.52 -20.53 -7.32
CA ARG A 180 17.45 -19.58 -6.20
C ARG A 180 18.68 -18.65 -6.17
N GLY A 181 19.87 -19.18 -6.42
CA GLY A 181 21.10 -18.40 -6.56
C GLY A 181 20.96 -17.34 -7.65
N LEU A 182 20.54 -17.74 -8.87
CA LEU A 182 20.33 -16.81 -9.99
C LEU A 182 19.28 -15.73 -9.69
N ALA A 183 18.19 -16.09 -9.01
CA ALA A 183 17.16 -15.14 -8.58
C ALA A 183 17.68 -14.13 -7.56
N ASN A 184 18.47 -14.59 -6.59
CA ASN A 184 19.11 -13.71 -5.61
C ASN A 184 20.11 -12.76 -6.29
N ASP A 185 20.95 -13.28 -7.18
CA ASP A 185 21.94 -12.49 -7.93
C ASP A 185 21.24 -11.44 -8.82
N HIS A 186 20.15 -11.81 -9.50
CA HIS A 186 19.34 -10.86 -10.26
C HIS A 186 18.81 -9.73 -9.38
N SER A 187 18.21 -10.07 -8.24
CA SER A 187 17.67 -9.08 -7.28
C SER A 187 18.75 -8.13 -6.80
N LEU A 188 19.90 -8.67 -6.43
CA LEU A 188 21.05 -7.90 -5.97
C LEU A 188 21.54 -6.96 -7.07
N ASN A 189 21.70 -7.45 -8.30
CA ASN A 189 22.13 -6.64 -9.43
C ASN A 189 21.13 -5.50 -9.74
N MET A 190 19.83 -5.77 -9.64
CA MET A 190 18.81 -4.74 -9.79
C MET A 190 18.89 -3.71 -8.65
N LEU A 191 19.03 -4.17 -7.41
CA LEU A 191 19.18 -3.30 -6.25
C LEU A 191 20.42 -2.40 -6.39
N LEU A 192 21.57 -2.95 -6.77
CA LEU A 192 22.80 -2.20 -7.02
C LEU A 192 22.64 -1.17 -8.15
N ALA A 193 21.89 -1.48 -9.19
CA ALA A 193 21.59 -0.50 -10.24
C ALA A 193 20.71 0.64 -9.72
N LEU A 194 19.72 0.32 -8.87
CA LEU A 194 18.85 1.33 -8.26
C LEU A 194 19.61 2.24 -7.28
N THR A 195 20.55 1.71 -6.50
CA THR A 195 21.29 2.49 -5.49
C THR A 195 22.12 3.61 -6.12
N ASN A 196 22.54 3.47 -7.39
CA ASN A 196 23.19 4.56 -8.14
C ASN A 196 22.32 5.81 -8.26
N ALA A 197 21.00 5.66 -8.22
CA ALA A 197 20.03 6.75 -8.21
C ALA A 197 19.38 6.96 -6.83
N GLY A 198 19.97 6.41 -5.77
CA GLY A 198 19.44 6.42 -4.40
C GLY A 198 19.09 7.81 -3.87
N HIS A 199 19.92 8.80 -4.20
CA HIS A 199 19.70 10.20 -3.81
C HIS A 199 18.46 10.82 -4.47
N ARG A 200 17.88 10.21 -5.50
CA ARG A 200 16.69 10.71 -6.22
C ARG A 200 15.40 10.04 -5.78
N TRP A 201 15.47 9.04 -4.90
CA TRP A 201 14.29 8.31 -4.47
C TRP A 201 13.36 9.22 -3.69
N LYS A 202 12.12 9.37 -4.16
CA LYS A 202 11.04 10.06 -3.44
C LYS A 202 10.09 9.09 -2.77
N THR A 203 9.81 7.99 -3.44
CA THR A 203 9.11 6.82 -2.90
C THR A 203 9.86 5.55 -3.25
N PHE A 204 9.87 4.60 -2.32
CA PHE A 204 10.49 3.30 -2.52
C PHE A 204 9.58 2.21 -1.96
N GLU A 205 9.16 1.27 -2.82
CA GLU A 205 8.48 0.05 -2.43
C GLU A 205 9.45 -1.12 -2.64
N ILE A 206 9.70 -1.92 -1.60
CA ILE A 206 10.57 -3.08 -1.67
C ILE A 206 9.89 -4.31 -1.05
N THR A 207 9.97 -5.44 -1.72
CA THR A 207 9.54 -6.74 -1.18
C THR A 207 10.75 -7.60 -0.83
N PHE A 208 11.02 -7.77 0.46
CA PHE A 208 12.14 -8.54 0.97
C PHE A 208 11.84 -10.04 1.05
N ASP A 209 12.79 -10.82 0.56
CA ASP A 209 13.08 -12.16 1.03
C ASP A 209 14.34 -12.14 1.92
N ASN A 210 14.78 -13.33 2.35
CA ASN A 210 15.95 -13.44 3.20
C ASN A 210 17.25 -12.92 2.59
N ALA A 211 17.51 -13.24 1.32
CA ALA A 211 18.78 -12.92 0.67
C ALA A 211 18.86 -11.45 0.29
N LEU A 212 17.75 -10.89 -0.20
CA LEU A 212 17.64 -9.48 -0.54
C LEU A 212 17.73 -8.60 0.70
N LEU A 213 17.13 -8.99 1.83
CA LEU A 213 17.26 -8.25 3.09
C LEU A 213 18.72 -8.19 3.54
N GLN A 214 19.43 -9.33 3.56
CA GLN A 214 20.84 -9.38 3.94
C GLN A 214 21.71 -8.50 3.03
N SER A 215 21.46 -8.56 1.72
CA SER A 215 22.20 -7.75 0.76
C SER A 215 21.87 -6.26 0.88
N PHE A 216 20.63 -5.93 1.21
CA PHE A 216 20.21 -4.55 1.45
C PHE A 216 20.82 -3.99 2.73
N SER A 217 20.83 -4.76 3.82
CA SER A 217 21.46 -4.38 5.08
C SER A 217 22.94 -4.06 4.90
N SER A 218 23.69 -4.91 4.19
CA SER A 218 25.13 -4.65 3.94
C SER A 218 25.37 -3.38 3.10
N LEU A 219 24.47 -3.05 2.16
CA LEU A 219 24.54 -1.81 1.40
C LEU A 219 24.28 -0.57 2.26
N CYS A 220 23.38 -0.67 3.24
CA CYS A 220 23.00 0.47 4.07
C CYS A 220 24.02 0.79 5.16
N SER A 221 24.74 -0.20 5.67
CA SER A 221 25.70 -0.02 6.77
C SER A 221 26.94 0.78 6.38
N HIS A 222 27.23 0.93 5.07
CA HIS A 222 28.50 1.50 4.59
C HIS A 222 28.37 2.80 3.78
N GLN A 223 27.16 3.33 3.55
CA GLN A 223 26.98 4.50 2.68
C GLN A 223 26.83 5.83 3.44
N ASP A 224 27.68 6.78 3.05
CA ASP A 224 27.58 8.22 3.30
C ASP A 224 27.76 8.95 1.95
N PRO A 225 26.77 9.71 1.42
CA PRO A 225 25.49 10.05 2.02
C PRO A 225 24.54 8.86 2.21
N CYS A 226 23.56 9.02 3.11
CA CYS A 226 22.55 8.01 3.38
C CYS A 226 21.76 7.66 2.10
N LEU A 227 21.69 6.37 1.78
CA LEU A 227 20.89 5.85 0.68
C LEU A 227 19.42 6.26 0.87
N GLY A 228 18.84 6.95 -0.11
CA GLY A 228 17.47 7.45 0.00
C GLY A 228 17.33 8.72 0.84
N ALA A 229 18.35 9.59 0.91
CA ALA A 229 18.27 10.85 1.68
C ALA A 229 17.05 11.74 1.38
N ASN A 230 16.47 11.63 0.17
CA ASN A 230 15.27 12.36 -0.26
C ASN A 230 13.97 11.54 -0.19
N LEU A 231 14.00 10.38 0.46
CA LEU A 231 12.88 9.44 0.50
C LEU A 231 11.79 9.93 1.44
N GLU A 232 10.64 10.30 0.88
CA GLU A 232 9.48 10.79 1.62
C GLU A 232 8.53 9.66 2.04
N SER A 233 8.52 8.55 1.30
CA SER A 233 7.59 7.45 1.53
C SER A 233 8.21 6.09 1.25
N LEU A 234 8.18 5.20 2.23
CA LEU A 234 8.78 3.88 2.17
C LEU A 234 7.73 2.80 2.41
N LYS A 235 7.65 1.82 1.52
CA LYS A 235 6.83 0.63 1.67
C LYS A 235 7.69 -0.62 1.67
N ILE A 236 7.63 -1.39 2.75
CA ILE A 236 8.35 -2.63 2.93
C ILE A 236 7.34 -3.77 3.02
N CYS A 237 7.49 -4.76 2.16
CA CYS A 237 6.73 -6.00 2.17
C CYS A 237 7.66 -7.16 2.50
N PHE A 238 7.25 -8.07 3.39
CA PHE A 238 7.95 -9.32 3.64
C PHE A 238 7.15 -10.49 3.08
N SER A 239 7.79 -11.28 2.21
CA SER A 239 7.11 -12.29 1.40
C SER A 239 7.48 -13.74 1.70
N ASP A 240 8.49 -14.00 2.52
CA ASP A 240 8.88 -15.36 2.93
C ASP A 240 8.66 -15.58 4.43
N SER A 241 8.73 -16.81 4.92
CA SER A 241 8.90 -17.07 6.36
C SER A 241 10.39 -17.25 6.60
N PRO A 242 11.03 -16.48 7.49
CA PRO A 242 12.46 -16.57 7.72
C PRO A 242 12.76 -17.95 8.28
N ARG A 243 13.63 -18.69 7.57
CA ARG A 243 14.11 -20.00 8.04
C ARG A 243 15.07 -19.89 9.24
N THR A 244 15.60 -18.69 9.47
CA THR A 244 16.64 -18.38 10.46
C THR A 244 16.27 -17.09 11.17
N SER A 245 16.68 -16.94 12.43
CA SER A 245 16.58 -15.65 13.12
C SER A 245 17.29 -14.59 12.29
N MET A 246 16.54 -13.57 11.89
CA MET A 246 17.03 -12.42 11.13
C MET A 246 17.31 -11.28 12.09
N ASP A 247 18.45 -10.64 11.91
CA ASP A 247 18.69 -9.33 12.49
C ASP A 247 18.14 -8.25 11.56
N PHE A 248 17.34 -7.35 12.12
CA PHE A 248 16.74 -6.22 11.41
C PHE A 248 17.33 -4.88 11.84
N ASP A 249 18.30 -4.88 12.76
CA ASP A 249 18.83 -3.66 13.36
C ASP A 249 19.46 -2.74 12.30
N ASP A 250 20.17 -3.29 11.32
CA ASP A 250 20.71 -2.52 10.18
C ASP A 250 19.60 -1.84 9.37
N LEU A 251 18.51 -2.57 9.06
CA LEU A 251 17.36 -2.03 8.35
C LEU A 251 16.69 -0.91 9.16
N TRP A 252 16.47 -1.13 10.45
CA TRP A 252 15.86 -0.14 11.34
C TRP A 252 16.75 1.08 11.55
N CYS A 253 18.07 0.91 11.62
CA CYS A 253 19.04 1.99 11.68
C CYS A 253 19.07 2.80 10.39
N TRP A 254 19.01 2.15 9.23
CA TRP A 254 18.88 2.83 7.95
C TRP A 254 17.60 3.68 7.90
N ILE A 255 16.45 3.12 8.28
CA ILE A 255 15.18 3.85 8.29
C ILE A 255 15.26 5.08 9.20
N LYS A 256 15.86 4.95 10.41
CA LYS A 256 16.07 6.07 11.34
C LYS A 256 16.95 7.19 10.78
N ARG A 257 17.82 6.90 9.81
CA ARG A 257 18.72 7.88 9.17
C ARG A 257 18.05 8.65 8.03
N LEU A 258 16.84 8.29 7.61
CA LEU A 258 16.13 8.95 6.50
C LEU A 258 15.51 10.28 6.98
N PRO A 259 16.08 11.44 6.60
CA PRO A 259 15.78 12.72 7.25
C PRO A 259 14.41 13.30 6.86
N VAL A 260 13.89 12.92 5.68
CA VAL A 260 12.63 13.46 5.13
C VAL A 260 11.51 12.42 5.06
N LEU A 261 11.68 11.26 5.69
CA LEU A 261 10.70 10.18 5.64
C LEU A 261 9.43 10.57 6.39
N LYS A 262 8.32 10.70 5.65
CA LYS A 262 7.01 11.07 6.18
C LYS A 262 6.09 9.87 6.31
N ASN A 263 6.14 8.92 5.38
CA ASN A 263 5.23 7.79 5.34
C ASN A 263 5.98 6.46 5.40
N LEU A 264 5.50 5.54 6.24
CA LEU A 264 6.09 4.21 6.40
C LEU A 264 5.00 3.15 6.38
N TYR A 265 5.07 2.25 5.40
CA TYR A 265 4.14 1.15 5.21
C TYR A 265 4.90 -0.17 5.38
N ILE A 266 4.55 -0.97 6.38
CA ILE A 266 5.16 -2.29 6.64
C ILE A 266 4.09 -3.36 6.49
N THR A 267 4.31 -4.32 5.59
CA THR A 267 3.44 -5.48 5.38
C THR A 267 4.20 -6.77 5.61
N ASP A 268 3.93 -7.41 6.74
CA ASP A 268 4.45 -8.72 7.10
C ASP A 268 3.43 -9.81 6.79
N SER A 269 3.35 -10.27 5.54
CA SER A 269 2.31 -11.20 5.11
C SER A 269 2.51 -12.64 5.58
N ARG A 270 3.74 -13.02 5.97
CA ARG A 270 4.14 -14.40 6.30
C ARG A 270 4.82 -14.54 7.66
N GLN A 271 4.53 -13.62 8.57
CA GLN A 271 5.09 -13.61 9.94
C GLN A 271 6.63 -13.55 9.95
N PHE A 272 7.21 -12.85 8.97
CA PHE A 272 8.63 -12.53 8.89
C PHE A 272 9.13 -11.80 10.14
N LEU A 273 8.26 -11.00 10.77
CA LEU A 273 8.53 -10.28 12.01
C LEU A 273 7.93 -11.02 13.23
N ALA A 274 7.82 -12.35 13.19
CA ALA A 274 7.27 -13.13 14.31
C ALA A 274 8.03 -12.89 15.62
N ASN A 275 9.37 -12.88 15.54
CA ASN A 275 10.26 -12.76 16.71
C ASN A 275 10.77 -11.33 16.93
N THR A 276 10.41 -10.39 16.05
CA THR A 276 10.87 -9.00 16.17
C THR A 276 10.09 -8.31 17.29
N ASN A 277 10.83 -7.74 18.25
CA ASN A 277 10.25 -6.90 19.29
C ASN A 277 9.61 -5.66 18.65
N PRO A 278 8.29 -5.42 18.78
CA PRO A 278 7.65 -4.25 18.19
C PRO A 278 8.29 -2.92 18.64
N LYS A 279 8.93 -2.87 19.80
CA LYS A 279 9.65 -1.69 20.32
C LYS A 279 10.90 -1.30 19.53
N SER A 280 11.47 -2.19 18.71
CA SER A 280 12.64 -1.85 17.88
C SER A 280 12.27 -1.08 16.61
N LEU A 281 10.97 -1.03 16.27
CA LEU A 281 10.50 -0.41 15.04
C LEU A 281 10.77 1.11 15.03
N PRO A 282 11.26 1.66 13.91
CA PRO A 282 11.68 3.05 13.81
C PRO A 282 10.49 4.01 13.57
N LEU A 283 9.50 4.02 14.46
CA LEU A 283 8.22 4.74 14.23
C LEU A 283 8.18 6.17 14.80
N GLY A 284 9.03 6.48 15.78
CA GLY A 284 8.98 7.72 16.58
C GLY A 284 9.10 9.03 15.80
N PHE A 285 9.84 9.03 14.70
CA PHE A 285 10.11 10.24 13.91
C PHE A 285 9.22 10.37 12.67
N ILE A 286 8.40 9.37 12.37
CA ILE A 286 7.52 9.39 11.19
C ILE A 286 6.38 10.38 11.43
N THR A 287 6.28 11.42 10.60
CA THR A 287 5.33 12.52 10.81
C THR A 287 4.01 12.38 10.06
N GLY A 288 3.96 11.56 9.01
CA GLY A 288 2.79 11.39 8.14
C GLY A 288 2.00 10.14 8.48
N GLU A 289 1.92 9.22 7.52
CA GLU A 289 1.16 7.98 7.65
C GLU A 289 2.04 6.78 8.04
N ILE A 290 1.59 6.04 9.05
CA ILE A 290 2.14 4.73 9.41
C ILE A 290 1.08 3.68 9.12
N GLN A 291 1.45 2.69 8.31
CA GLN A 291 0.66 1.47 8.13
C GLN A 291 1.48 0.26 8.57
N PHE A 292 0.94 -0.54 9.47
CA PHE A 292 1.54 -1.80 9.89
C PHE A 292 0.54 -2.94 9.69
N GLN A 293 0.90 -3.91 8.85
CA GLN A 293 0.06 -5.05 8.55
C GLN A 293 0.79 -6.36 8.90
N LYS A 294 0.21 -7.17 9.79
CA LYS A 294 0.75 -8.49 10.21
C LYS A 294 -0.41 -9.43 10.53
N PRO A 295 -0.56 -10.60 9.88
CA PRO A 295 -1.70 -11.51 10.04
C PRO A 295 -2.07 -11.81 11.50
N SER A 296 -1.06 -12.02 12.35
CA SER A 296 -1.24 -12.40 13.74
C SER A 296 -0.72 -11.29 14.67
N ILE A 297 -1.25 -10.08 14.52
CA ILE A 297 -0.90 -8.99 15.44
C ILE A 297 -1.64 -9.18 16.77
N LYS A 298 -0.86 -9.32 17.85
CA LYS A 298 -1.40 -9.44 19.20
C LYS A 298 -1.80 -8.06 19.74
N PHE A 299 -2.68 -8.04 20.74
CA PHE A 299 -3.08 -6.82 21.46
C PHE A 299 -1.87 -6.03 21.96
N LEU A 300 -0.92 -6.70 22.64
CA LEU A 300 0.28 -6.06 23.17
C LEU A 300 1.20 -5.50 22.07
N ASP A 301 1.29 -6.17 20.93
CA ASP A 301 2.09 -5.68 19.79
C ASP A 301 1.49 -4.38 19.24
N ALA A 302 0.16 -4.35 19.07
CA ALA A 302 -0.56 -3.16 18.61
C ALA A 302 -0.38 -1.98 19.58
N LEU A 303 -0.50 -2.22 20.89
CA LEU A 303 -0.22 -1.21 21.92
C LEU A 303 1.21 -0.66 21.80
N GLN A 304 2.20 -1.55 21.69
CA GLN A 304 3.60 -1.15 21.57
C GLN A 304 3.86 -0.36 20.29
N ILE A 305 3.26 -0.75 19.17
CA ILE A 305 3.37 -0.02 17.89
C ILE A 305 2.78 1.38 18.03
N ILE A 306 1.53 1.52 18.51
CA ILE A 306 0.87 2.83 18.66
C ILE A 306 1.66 3.72 19.63
N SER A 307 2.19 3.15 20.72
CA SER A 307 2.93 3.91 21.73
C SER A 307 4.17 4.64 21.19
N GLN A 308 4.70 4.17 20.05
CA GLN A 308 5.85 4.75 19.37
C GLN A 308 5.45 5.83 18.35
N CYS A 309 4.20 5.91 17.91
CA CYS A 309 3.73 6.80 16.84
C CYS A 309 3.52 8.26 17.29
N LYS A 310 4.43 8.83 18.09
CA LYS A 310 4.26 10.15 18.73
C LYS A 310 4.11 11.31 17.74
N SER A 311 4.75 11.20 16.59
CA SER A 311 4.80 12.27 15.59
C SER A 311 3.80 12.10 14.44
N ALA A 312 3.20 10.92 14.31
CA ALA A 312 2.39 10.55 13.15
C ALA A 312 1.03 11.25 13.15
N THR A 313 0.50 11.52 11.96
CA THR A 313 -0.85 12.05 11.78
C THR A 313 -1.88 10.94 11.52
N LYS A 314 -1.48 9.87 10.85
CA LYS A 314 -2.36 8.74 10.53
C LYS A 314 -1.71 7.43 10.90
N VAL A 315 -2.43 6.59 11.63
CA VAL A 315 -1.96 5.27 12.06
C VAL A 315 -3.00 4.22 11.65
N LEU A 316 -2.56 3.29 10.81
CA LEU A 316 -3.34 2.13 10.37
C LEU A 316 -2.63 0.86 10.84
N ILE A 317 -3.33 0.04 11.63
CA ILE A 317 -2.83 -1.26 12.08
C ILE A 317 -3.79 -2.34 11.60
N CYS A 318 -3.27 -3.32 10.86
CA CYS A 318 -4.05 -4.35 10.22
C CYS A 318 -3.56 -5.75 10.58
N GLY A 319 -4.39 -6.51 11.28
CA GLY A 319 -4.30 -7.94 11.47
C GLY A 319 -5.20 -8.74 10.53
N ARG A 320 -5.07 -10.07 10.62
CA ARG A 320 -5.98 -11.08 10.06
C ARG A 320 -6.37 -12.10 11.13
N SER A 321 -6.38 -11.71 12.41
CA SER A 321 -6.70 -12.64 13.48
C SER A 321 -8.15 -13.09 13.33
N LEU A 322 -8.34 -14.27 12.74
CA LEU A 322 -9.56 -15.04 12.84
C LEU A 322 -9.41 -15.78 14.17
N CYS A 323 -10.07 -15.28 15.21
CA CYS A 323 -10.01 -15.79 16.59
C CYS A 323 -10.20 -17.32 16.69
N SER A 324 -9.15 -18.13 16.51
CA SER A 324 -9.21 -19.58 16.76
C SER A 324 -8.76 -19.94 18.18
N ASP A 325 -7.91 -19.12 18.81
CA ASP A 325 -7.25 -19.51 20.05
C ASP A 325 -7.87 -18.77 21.23
N ALA A 326 -9.09 -19.17 21.61
CA ALA A 326 -9.82 -18.65 22.77
C ALA A 326 -9.12 -18.92 24.12
N SER A 327 -8.01 -19.66 24.14
CA SER A 327 -7.27 -20.00 25.36
C SER A 327 -6.43 -18.85 25.90
N ASP A 328 -6.03 -17.90 25.06
CA ASP A 328 -5.22 -16.75 25.48
C ASP A 328 -6.15 -15.54 25.75
N SER A 329 -7.05 -15.69 26.73
CA SER A 329 -7.74 -14.53 27.28
C SER A 329 -6.67 -13.62 27.87
N PRO A 330 -6.47 -12.38 27.37
CA PRO A 330 -5.49 -11.48 27.94
C PRO A 330 -5.84 -11.31 29.42
N THR A 331 -4.91 -11.66 30.30
CA THR A 331 -4.98 -11.27 31.69
C THR A 331 -4.88 -9.75 31.73
N TYR A 332 -6.04 -9.10 31.68
CA TYR A 332 -6.16 -7.66 31.80
C TYR A 332 -5.64 -7.26 33.17
N HIS A 333 -4.39 -6.82 33.23
CA HIS A 333 -3.90 -6.08 34.37
C HIS A 333 -4.52 -4.69 34.31
N SER A 334 -5.73 -4.57 34.86
CA SER A 334 -6.55 -3.35 34.99
C SER A 334 -5.94 -2.30 35.95
N GLY A 335 -4.62 -2.26 36.04
CA GLY A 335 -3.92 -1.24 36.81
C GLY A 335 -4.09 0.13 36.17
N PRO A 336 -4.28 1.20 36.96
CA PRO A 336 -4.39 2.57 36.47
C PRO A 336 -3.04 3.00 35.89
N THR A 337 -2.82 2.71 34.61
CA THR A 337 -1.75 3.32 33.84
C THR A 337 -2.26 4.66 33.33
N THR A 338 -1.49 5.72 33.57
CA THR A 338 -1.77 7.03 32.98
C THR A 338 -1.78 6.88 31.46
N PRO A 339 -2.89 7.21 30.78
CA PRO A 339 -3.00 7.00 29.35
C PRO A 339 -1.98 7.88 28.61
N LEU A 340 -1.32 7.33 27.60
CA LEU A 340 -0.36 8.07 26.78
C LEU A 340 -1.13 9.04 25.87
N CYS A 341 -0.73 10.32 25.85
CA CYS A 341 -1.38 11.36 25.08
C CYS A 341 -0.69 11.58 23.72
N PHE A 342 -1.47 11.63 22.64
CA PHE A 342 -0.99 11.83 21.27
C PHE A 342 -1.73 12.99 20.60
N HIS A 343 -1.07 14.15 20.51
CA HIS A 343 -1.68 15.39 20.00
C HIS A 343 -1.72 15.51 18.47
N ARG A 344 -1.06 14.61 17.72
CA ARG A 344 -0.94 14.74 16.25
C ARG A 344 -1.76 13.73 15.47
N ILE A 345 -2.16 12.62 16.09
CA ILE A 345 -2.91 11.56 15.40
C ILE A 345 -4.33 12.07 15.14
N THR A 346 -4.64 12.29 13.86
CA THR A 346 -5.95 12.71 13.37
C THR A 346 -6.78 11.54 12.85
N ALA A 347 -6.14 10.44 12.46
CA ALA A 347 -6.83 9.23 12.00
C ALA A 347 -6.20 7.97 12.59
N LEU A 348 -7.02 7.16 13.26
CA LEU A 348 -6.66 5.85 13.81
C LEU A 348 -7.54 4.77 13.21
N ILE A 349 -6.93 3.78 12.56
CA ILE A 349 -7.64 2.66 11.93
C ILE A 349 -7.10 1.35 12.50
N LEU A 350 -7.96 0.57 13.14
CA LEU A 350 -7.63 -0.70 13.79
C LEU A 350 -8.42 -1.81 13.11
N LYS A 351 -7.75 -2.66 12.31
CA LYS A 351 -8.40 -3.71 11.53
C LYS A 351 -7.95 -5.09 11.96
N GLY A 352 -8.87 -5.99 12.33
CA GLY A 352 -8.54 -7.40 12.58
C GLY A 352 -7.53 -7.62 13.71
N ILE A 353 -7.54 -6.74 14.71
CA ILE A 353 -6.75 -6.81 15.94
C ILE A 353 -7.65 -7.38 17.04
N GLN A 354 -7.08 -8.18 17.95
CA GLN A 354 -7.82 -8.65 19.12
C GLN A 354 -8.12 -7.49 20.08
N TYR A 355 -9.38 -7.32 20.47
CA TYR A 355 -9.84 -6.27 21.41
C TYR A 355 -9.44 -4.83 21.01
N PRO A 356 -9.83 -4.36 19.81
CA PRO A 356 -9.37 -3.07 19.30
C PRO A 356 -9.90 -1.88 20.13
N ILE A 357 -11.06 -2.02 20.80
CA ILE A 357 -11.58 -0.98 21.71
C ILE A 357 -10.74 -0.89 23.00
N HIS A 358 -10.30 -2.02 23.56
CA HIS A 358 -9.45 -2.04 24.76
C HIS A 358 -8.13 -1.32 24.55
N ILE A 359 -7.60 -1.30 23.33
CA ILE A 359 -6.40 -0.53 22.96
C ILE A 359 -6.61 0.95 23.28
N LEU A 360 -7.83 1.46 23.08
CA LEU A 360 -8.13 2.86 23.33
C LEU A 360 -7.91 3.21 24.79
N ASP A 361 -8.13 2.30 25.76
CA ASP A 361 -8.01 2.59 27.21
C ASP A 361 -6.63 3.11 27.62
N HIS A 362 -5.60 2.75 26.85
CA HIS A 362 -4.22 3.13 27.09
C HIS A 362 -3.83 4.49 26.49
N PHE A 363 -4.73 5.13 25.73
CA PHE A 363 -4.40 6.29 24.93
C PHE A 363 -5.43 7.42 25.02
N THR A 364 -4.92 8.65 24.90
CA THR A 364 -5.71 9.87 24.73
C THR A 364 -5.34 10.50 23.39
N PHE A 365 -6.32 10.79 22.55
CA PHE A 365 -6.11 11.37 21.22
C PHE A 365 -6.89 12.69 21.04
N PRO A 366 -6.37 13.82 21.55
CA PRO A 366 -7.11 15.10 21.52
C PRO A 366 -7.45 15.62 20.12
N SER A 367 -6.63 15.28 19.13
CA SER A 367 -6.78 15.74 17.75
C SER A 367 -7.42 14.70 16.83
N LEU A 368 -8.00 13.63 17.38
CA LEU A 368 -8.57 12.55 16.58
C LEU A 368 -9.84 13.01 15.86
N VAL A 369 -9.80 12.99 14.53
CA VAL A 369 -10.91 13.34 13.64
C VAL A 369 -11.60 12.08 13.13
N ARG A 370 -10.85 11.00 12.90
CA ARG A 370 -11.37 9.74 12.37
C ARG A 370 -10.92 8.54 13.20
N LEU A 371 -11.88 7.73 13.62
CA LEU A 371 -11.65 6.44 14.25
C LEU A 371 -12.38 5.36 13.46
N GLU A 372 -11.64 4.35 13.01
CA GLU A 372 -12.21 3.22 12.28
C GLU A 372 -11.75 1.89 12.89
N ILE A 373 -12.71 1.02 13.21
CA ILE A 373 -12.46 -0.26 13.89
C ILE A 373 -13.08 -1.39 13.07
N PHE A 374 -12.34 -2.47 12.81
CA PHE A 374 -12.87 -3.66 12.13
C PHE A 374 -12.76 -4.93 12.98
N LEU A 375 -13.81 -5.77 12.94
CA LEU A 375 -13.91 -7.08 13.60
C LEU A 375 -13.76 -6.97 15.13
N CYS A 376 -14.67 -6.25 15.78
CA CYS A 376 -14.55 -5.85 17.16
C CYS A 376 -15.23 -6.80 18.17
N PHE A 377 -16.27 -7.54 17.80
CA PHE A 377 -17.24 -8.16 18.71
C PHE A 377 -17.52 -9.64 18.41
N ALA A 378 -17.00 -10.18 17.31
CA ALA A 378 -17.23 -11.54 16.84
C ALA A 378 -17.08 -12.65 17.90
N VAL A 379 -16.18 -12.45 18.87
CA VAL A 379 -15.75 -13.50 19.82
C VAL A 379 -15.85 -13.04 21.28
N ILE A 380 -16.62 -11.98 21.51
CA ILE A 380 -16.67 -11.34 22.82
C ILE A 380 -17.93 -11.78 23.59
N GLY A 381 -17.72 -12.44 24.74
CA GLY A 381 -18.78 -12.75 25.71
C GLY A 381 -19.44 -11.50 26.29
N GLU A 382 -20.64 -11.62 26.86
CA GLU A 382 -21.46 -10.46 27.30
C GLU A 382 -20.71 -9.50 28.23
N ASP A 383 -19.95 -10.01 29.20
CA ASP A 383 -19.19 -9.20 30.15
C ASP A 383 -18.21 -8.25 29.46
N LEU A 384 -17.49 -8.75 28.46
CA LEU A 384 -16.52 -7.97 27.71
C LEU A 384 -17.18 -6.95 26.77
N ARG A 385 -18.45 -7.15 26.39
CA ARG A 385 -19.23 -6.14 25.62
C ARG A 385 -19.52 -4.92 26.48
N ASN A 386 -19.99 -5.13 27.70
CA ASN A 386 -20.24 -4.06 28.67
C ASN A 386 -18.94 -3.32 29.00
N ASP A 387 -17.85 -4.05 29.16
CA ASP A 387 -16.53 -3.46 29.36
C ASP A 387 -16.09 -2.60 28.16
N SER A 388 -16.26 -3.09 26.93
CA SER A 388 -15.95 -2.34 25.70
C SER A 388 -16.70 -1.01 25.61
N LEU A 389 -17.99 -1.02 25.95
CA LEU A 389 -18.80 0.21 26.00
C LEU A 389 -18.25 1.19 27.05
N SER A 390 -17.89 0.69 28.24
CA SER A 390 -17.33 1.50 29.32
C SER A 390 -15.98 2.11 28.94
N ILE A 391 -15.11 1.34 28.29
CA ILE A 391 -13.80 1.78 27.80
C ILE A 391 -13.98 2.85 26.74
N PHE A 392 -14.89 2.64 25.78
CA PHE A 392 -15.15 3.61 24.74
C PHE A 392 -15.76 4.91 25.28
N LYS A 393 -16.65 4.83 26.27
CA LYS A 393 -17.15 6.02 26.97
C LYS A 393 -16.00 6.79 27.65
N ARG A 394 -15.16 6.10 28.43
CA ARG A 394 -13.97 6.70 29.06
C ARG A 394 -13.02 7.32 28.02
N PHE A 395 -12.89 6.68 26.86
CA PHE A 395 -12.11 7.18 25.73
C PHE A 395 -12.62 8.52 25.19
N LEU A 396 -13.93 8.62 24.93
CA LEU A 396 -14.56 9.85 24.45
C LEU A 396 -14.45 10.97 25.49
N ASP A 397 -14.62 10.64 26.78
CA ASP A 397 -14.53 11.62 27.86
C ASP A 397 -13.10 12.18 28.04
N ARG A 398 -12.08 11.33 27.97
CA ARG A 398 -10.67 11.75 28.13
C ARG A 398 -10.10 12.47 26.91
N SER A 399 -10.45 12.02 25.70
CA SER A 399 -9.85 12.58 24.49
C SER A 399 -10.51 13.89 24.06
N GLN A 400 -11.71 14.20 24.58
CA GLN A 400 -12.54 15.32 24.11
C GLN A 400 -12.47 15.51 22.57
N PRO A 401 -12.52 14.42 21.78
CA PRO A 401 -12.01 14.48 20.43
C PRO A 401 -12.92 15.33 19.55
N GLN A 402 -12.34 16.06 18.59
CA GLN A 402 -13.06 16.62 17.44
C GLN A 402 -13.43 15.51 16.44
N LEU A 403 -13.97 14.41 16.96
CA LEU A 403 -14.25 13.21 16.18
C LEU A 403 -15.34 13.55 15.17
N ALA A 404 -14.99 13.54 13.90
CA ALA A 404 -15.91 13.78 12.79
C ALA A 404 -16.44 12.45 12.22
N GLU A 405 -15.61 11.41 12.23
CA GLU A 405 -15.92 10.09 11.69
C GLU A 405 -15.66 8.99 12.73
N PHE A 406 -16.70 8.22 13.07
CA PHE A 406 -16.59 6.98 13.82
C PHE A 406 -17.20 5.83 13.01
N ILE A 407 -16.36 4.89 12.59
CA ILE A 407 -16.75 3.79 11.71
C ILE A 407 -16.43 2.46 12.40
N VAL A 408 -17.40 1.57 12.50
CA VAL A 408 -17.20 0.21 13.01
C VAL A 408 -17.65 -0.77 11.94
N ARG A 409 -16.76 -1.63 11.48
CA ARG A 409 -17.06 -2.69 10.50
C ARG A 409 -16.95 -4.05 11.15
N ASP A 410 -18.06 -4.71 11.37
CA ASP A 410 -18.02 -6.01 12.02
C ASP A 410 -19.13 -6.91 11.53
N ASP A 411 -18.74 -8.05 10.95
CA ASP A 411 -19.68 -9.04 10.43
C ASP A 411 -20.55 -9.66 11.52
N TYR A 412 -20.26 -9.43 12.81
CA TYR A 412 -21.04 -9.89 13.95
C TYR A 412 -21.71 -8.74 14.71
N MET A 413 -21.69 -7.52 14.16
CA MET A 413 -22.42 -6.41 14.75
C MET A 413 -23.91 -6.73 14.77
N THR A 414 -24.51 -6.67 15.96
CA THR A 414 -25.97 -6.70 16.13
C THR A 414 -26.45 -5.33 16.58
N GLU A 415 -27.74 -5.10 16.42
CA GLU A 415 -28.39 -3.89 16.91
C GLU A 415 -28.21 -3.69 18.42
N GLU A 416 -28.35 -4.77 19.21
CA GLU A 416 -28.15 -4.76 20.67
C GLU A 416 -26.75 -4.29 21.07
N ILE A 417 -25.74 -4.53 20.22
CA ILE A 417 -24.37 -4.09 20.43
C ILE A 417 -24.19 -2.64 19.95
N ALA A 418 -24.73 -2.28 18.78
CA ALA A 418 -24.53 -0.96 18.19
C ALA A 418 -25.25 0.16 18.97
N LEU A 419 -26.46 -0.09 19.46
CA LEU A 419 -27.27 0.93 20.10
C LEU A 419 -26.67 1.54 21.35
N PRO A 420 -26.16 0.76 22.33
CA PRO A 420 -25.50 1.35 23.49
C PRO A 420 -24.38 2.34 23.13
N PHE A 421 -23.65 2.11 22.03
CA PHE A 421 -22.65 3.06 21.54
C PHE A 421 -23.32 4.32 20.98
N LEU A 422 -24.32 4.19 20.12
CA LEU A 422 -25.07 5.33 19.56
C LEU A 422 -25.73 6.20 20.63
N MET A 423 -26.11 5.62 21.78
CA MET A 423 -26.68 6.34 22.91
C MET A 423 -25.67 7.23 23.65
N LEU A 424 -24.37 7.10 23.40
CA LEU A 424 -23.35 7.91 24.08
C LEU A 424 -23.50 9.39 23.71
N PRO A 425 -23.70 10.30 24.68
CA PRO A 425 -23.96 11.72 24.41
C PRO A 425 -22.89 12.39 23.55
N ARG A 426 -21.62 11.99 23.73
CA ARG A 426 -20.48 12.53 22.97
C ARG A 426 -20.52 12.16 21.49
N LEU A 427 -21.11 11.03 21.11
CA LEU A 427 -21.23 10.66 19.70
C LEU A 427 -22.23 11.56 18.96
N ARG A 428 -23.23 12.14 19.64
CA ARG A 428 -24.25 13.00 18.99
C ARG A 428 -23.67 14.20 18.23
N HIS A 429 -22.43 14.60 18.53
CA HIS A 429 -21.72 15.68 17.85
C HIS A 429 -20.83 15.22 16.69
N VAL A 430 -20.66 13.91 16.50
CA VAL A 430 -19.86 13.30 15.43
C VAL A 430 -20.66 13.37 14.14
N SER A 431 -20.08 13.91 13.06
CA SER A 431 -20.81 14.11 11.80
C SER A 431 -21.18 12.80 11.08
N THR A 432 -20.36 11.78 11.23
CA THR A 432 -20.53 10.47 10.59
C THR A 432 -20.32 9.38 11.62
N VAL A 433 -21.37 8.62 11.91
CA VAL A 433 -21.31 7.38 12.66
C VAL A 433 -21.85 6.25 11.78
N ASP A 434 -21.01 5.26 11.48
CA ASP A 434 -21.32 4.18 10.53
C ASP A 434 -20.95 2.83 11.14
N PHE A 435 -21.97 2.08 11.54
CA PHE A 435 -21.85 0.67 11.89
C PHE A 435 -22.19 -0.16 10.64
N ASP A 436 -21.17 -0.75 10.02
CA ASP A 436 -21.24 -1.54 8.80
C ASP A 436 -21.39 -3.04 9.10
N SER A 437 -22.01 -3.77 8.17
CA SER A 437 -22.30 -5.20 8.27
C SER A 437 -23.17 -5.62 9.46
N VAL A 438 -24.15 -4.80 9.86
CA VAL A 438 -25.10 -5.20 10.92
C VAL A 438 -25.92 -6.39 10.41
N ARG A 439 -25.59 -7.57 10.96
CA ARG A 439 -26.30 -8.83 10.66
C ARG A 439 -27.76 -8.65 11.00
N PRO A 440 -28.65 -9.28 10.20
CA PRO A 440 -29.94 -8.74 9.85
C PRO A 440 -30.57 -8.16 11.10
N ILE A 441 -30.75 -6.83 11.07
CA ILE A 441 -31.65 -6.13 11.98
C ILE A 441 -32.84 -7.07 12.12
N SER A 442 -33.12 -7.46 13.37
CA SER A 442 -34.07 -8.53 13.63
C SER A 442 -35.28 -8.30 12.73
N ALA A 443 -35.74 -9.35 12.03
CA ALA A 443 -36.94 -9.21 11.19
C ALA A 443 -38.08 -8.57 12.00
N GLY A 444 -38.08 -8.76 13.33
CA GLY A 444 -38.87 -8.03 14.32
C GLY A 444 -38.71 -6.51 14.26
N LEU A 445 -37.52 -5.92 14.41
CA LEU A 445 -37.38 -4.46 14.37
C LEU A 445 -37.83 -3.90 13.01
N LEU A 446 -37.37 -4.46 11.89
CA LEU A 446 -37.82 -4.01 10.57
C LEU A 446 -39.32 -4.22 10.35
N ALA A 447 -39.90 -5.34 10.81
CA ALA A 447 -41.33 -5.62 10.69
C ALA A 447 -42.16 -4.69 11.58
N SER A 448 -41.80 -4.47 12.84
CA SER A 448 -42.47 -3.50 13.73
C SER A 448 -42.42 -2.09 13.14
N LEU A 449 -41.28 -1.70 12.56
CA LEU A 449 -41.12 -0.42 11.85
C LEU A 449 -41.90 -0.36 10.51
N HIS A 450 -42.07 -1.48 9.81
CA HIS A 450 -42.81 -1.56 8.56
C HIS A 450 -44.34 -1.59 8.75
N HIS A 451 -44.82 -2.26 9.79
CA HIS A 451 -46.24 -2.41 10.08
C HIS A 451 -46.84 -1.23 10.85
N GLY A 452 -46.01 -0.25 11.27
CA GLY A 452 -46.47 0.90 12.04
C GLY A 452 -47.01 0.48 13.41
N GLU A 453 -46.59 -0.69 13.89
CA GLU A 453 -46.76 -1.04 15.28
C GLU A 453 -45.92 -0.05 16.08
N ASP A 454 -46.51 0.56 17.11
CA ASP A 454 -45.77 1.43 18.01
C ASP A 454 -44.53 0.66 18.47
N LEU A 455 -43.34 1.21 18.15
CA LEU A 455 -42.09 0.78 18.75
C LEU A 455 -42.37 0.64 20.25
N ASP A 456 -42.00 -0.52 20.83
CA ASP A 456 -42.16 -0.73 22.27
C ASP A 456 -41.69 0.53 23.01
N ALA A 457 -42.45 0.98 24.01
CA ALA A 457 -42.26 2.27 24.66
C ALA A 457 -40.79 2.49 25.08
N THR A 458 -40.10 1.40 25.39
CA THR A 458 -38.66 1.34 25.66
C THR A 458 -37.77 1.89 24.54
N TRP A 459 -38.08 1.60 23.28
CA TRP A 459 -37.37 2.08 22.10
C TRP A 459 -37.66 3.54 21.79
N ASN A 460 -38.93 3.93 21.88
CA ASN A 460 -39.35 5.32 21.70
C ASN A 460 -38.69 6.25 22.72
N GLU A 461 -38.47 5.77 23.95
CA GLU A 461 -37.74 6.51 24.96
C GLU A 461 -36.23 6.58 24.66
N ARG A 462 -35.62 5.46 24.23
CA ARG A 462 -34.19 5.40 23.89
C ARG A 462 -33.81 6.23 22.66
N LEU A 463 -34.62 6.20 21.61
CA LEU A 463 -34.33 6.84 20.32
C LEU A 463 -34.84 8.28 20.21
N ARG A 464 -35.51 8.81 21.24
CA ARG A 464 -36.13 10.14 21.19
C ARG A 464 -35.15 11.25 20.79
N ASP A 465 -33.89 11.12 21.20
CA ASP A 465 -32.87 12.16 21.05
C ASP A 465 -31.86 11.89 19.93
N ILE A 466 -32.05 10.84 19.13
CA ILE A 466 -31.04 10.40 18.17
C ILE A 466 -31.63 10.33 16.77
N ASP A 467 -30.97 11.02 15.85
CA ASP A 467 -31.23 10.89 14.42
C ASP A 467 -30.53 9.62 13.94
N LEU A 468 -31.32 8.58 13.72
CA LEU A 468 -30.83 7.29 13.27
C LEU A 468 -31.22 7.06 11.80
N MET A 469 -30.31 6.51 11.04
CA MET A 469 -30.47 6.12 9.65
C MET A 469 -30.08 4.66 9.49
N ILE A 470 -30.82 3.96 8.65
CA ILE A 470 -30.53 2.60 8.20
C ILE A 470 -30.44 2.65 6.69
N TRP A 471 -29.32 2.23 6.13
CA TRP A 471 -29.11 2.24 4.69
C TRP A 471 -28.39 1.00 4.20
N LYS A 472 -28.45 0.77 2.88
CA LYS A 472 -27.70 -0.28 2.20
C LYS A 472 -26.77 0.32 1.16
N SER A 473 -25.57 -0.23 1.05
CA SER A 473 -24.72 -0.02 -0.12
C SER A 473 -25.27 -0.82 -1.30
N ARG A 474 -25.13 -0.31 -2.53
CA ARG A 474 -25.58 -1.00 -3.76
C ARG A 474 -24.82 -2.28 -4.11
N SER A 475 -23.72 -2.60 -3.43
CA SER A 475 -23.04 -3.88 -3.66
C SER A 475 -23.92 -5.04 -3.19
N GLU A 476 -24.11 -6.05 -4.04
CA GLU A 476 -25.06 -7.15 -3.83
C GLU A 476 -24.84 -7.93 -2.52
N ASP A 477 -23.61 -7.92 -1.99
CA ASP A 477 -23.23 -8.59 -0.74
C ASP A 477 -23.19 -7.68 0.50
N ALA A 478 -23.58 -6.40 0.39
CA ALA A 478 -23.50 -5.49 1.53
C ALA A 478 -24.60 -5.75 2.57
N GLY A 479 -24.19 -5.89 3.83
CA GLY A 479 -25.09 -5.83 4.97
C GLY A 479 -25.79 -4.47 5.10
N TYR A 480 -26.67 -4.36 6.10
CA TYR A 480 -27.23 -3.06 6.46
C TYR A 480 -26.20 -2.26 7.23
N HIS A 481 -26.23 -0.95 7.02
CA HIS A 481 -25.52 0.01 7.83
C HIS A 481 -26.46 0.67 8.84
N PHE A 482 -25.92 1.08 9.97
CA PHE A 482 -26.66 1.69 11.08
C PHE A 482 -25.89 2.89 11.63
N GLY A 483 -26.57 4.03 11.84
CA GLY A 483 -25.94 5.25 12.37
C GLY A 483 -26.44 6.51 11.68
N TRP A 484 -25.59 7.50 11.44
CA TRP A 484 -25.96 8.72 10.71
C TRP A 484 -24.79 9.24 9.87
N LYS A 485 -25.08 9.68 8.64
CA LYS A 485 -24.10 10.31 7.75
C LYS A 485 -24.77 11.02 6.58
N SER A 486 -23.98 11.78 5.81
CA SER A 486 -24.40 12.22 4.48
C SER A 486 -24.38 11.03 3.51
N MET A 487 -25.54 10.71 2.94
CA MET A 487 -25.70 9.62 1.96
C MET A 487 -24.93 9.87 0.67
N ARG A 488 -24.40 8.79 0.09
CA ARG A 488 -23.71 8.81 -1.22
C ARG A 488 -24.63 8.32 -2.34
N ASN A 489 -24.32 8.66 -3.59
CA ASN A 489 -25.12 8.28 -4.78
C ASN A 489 -25.29 6.76 -4.97
N ASN A 490 -24.44 5.95 -4.35
CA ASN A 490 -24.45 4.49 -4.42
C ASN A 490 -25.06 3.82 -3.17
N GLU A 491 -25.75 4.58 -2.32
CA GLU A 491 -26.39 4.09 -1.11
C GLU A 491 -27.90 4.33 -1.19
N THR A 492 -28.69 3.41 -0.65
CA THR A 492 -30.15 3.51 -0.61
C THR A 492 -30.60 3.57 0.84
N LEU A 493 -31.18 4.70 1.25
CA LEU A 493 -31.81 4.85 2.56
C LEU A 493 -32.97 3.87 2.65
N GLN A 494 -33.00 3.08 3.71
CA GLN A 494 -34.08 2.13 4.00
C GLN A 494 -35.04 2.71 5.03
N LEU A 495 -34.50 3.44 6.01
CA LEU A 495 -35.25 4.02 7.10
C LEU A 495 -34.50 5.22 7.69
N SER A 496 -35.23 6.25 8.12
CA SER A 496 -34.72 7.25 9.05
C SER A 496 -35.66 7.40 10.25
N ILE A 497 -35.10 7.56 11.44
CA ILE A 497 -35.81 7.88 12.67
C ILE A 497 -35.28 9.23 13.14
N ARG A 498 -36.17 10.22 13.29
CA ARG A 498 -35.83 11.56 13.80
C ARG A 498 -36.82 11.97 14.87
N GLY A 499 -36.31 12.35 16.04
CA GLY A 499 -37.15 12.72 17.18
C GLY A 499 -38.11 11.61 17.63
N GLY A 500 -37.67 10.34 17.55
CA GLY A 500 -38.52 9.17 17.84
C GLY A 500 -39.62 8.87 16.81
N ARG A 501 -39.64 9.56 15.67
CA ARG A 501 -40.63 9.30 14.59
C ARG A 501 -39.94 8.72 13.37
N ILE A 502 -40.59 7.71 12.78
CA ILE A 502 -40.15 7.08 11.55
C ILE A 502 -40.44 8.03 10.37
N GLN A 503 -39.41 8.29 9.56
CA GLN A 503 -39.49 8.99 8.28
C GLN A 503 -39.09 7.99 7.18
N ARG A 504 -39.99 7.80 6.20
CA ARG A 504 -39.76 6.94 5.04
C ARG A 504 -39.31 7.76 3.84
#